data_AF-A0A1G3U625-F1
#
_entry.id   AF-A0A1G3U625-F1
#
_cell.length_a   1.000
_cell.length_b   1.000
_cell.length_c   1.000
_cell.angle_alpha   90.00
_cell.angle_beta   90.00
_cell.angle_gamma   90.00
#
_symmetry.space_group_name_H-M   'P 1'
#
loop_
_entity.id
_entity.type
_entity.pdbx_description
1 polymer ?
#
loop_
_entity_poly.entity_id
_entity_poly.type
_entity_poly.pdbx_seq_one_letter_code
_entity_poly.pdbx_strand_id
1 'polypeptide(L)'
;MSASMNGSIHFSIDDGWNPEFAKDGKNAFTIPPLDYKLSSAEQDVIDNKNMMDILENIIIPTYYDRPKEWVTIMKSAMSDVEVEFDSGRMATEYYERMFNL
;
A
#
# COMPACT_ATOMS: atom_id res chain seq x y z
N MET A 1 4.92 -0.01 6.23
CA MET A 1 5.10 -1.22 7.05
C MET A 1 4.49 -1.08 8.45
N SER A 2 5.12 -0.44 9.43
CA SER A 2 4.66 -0.45 10.84
C SER A 2 3.29 0.18 11.10
N ALA A 3 2.90 1.21 10.33
CA ALA A 3 1.54 1.75 10.40
C ALA A 3 0.49 0.69 9.98
N SER A 4 0.75 -0.04 8.89
CA SER A 4 -0.13 -1.12 8.41
C SER A 4 -0.24 -2.26 9.42
N MET A 5 0.87 -2.62 10.10
CA MET A 5 0.87 -3.60 11.20
C MET A 5 -0.05 -3.17 12.36
N ASN A 6 -0.27 -1.86 12.54
CA ASN A 6 -1.08 -1.28 13.60
C ASN A 6 -2.48 -0.83 13.14
N GLY A 7 -2.96 -1.34 12.00
CA GLY A 7 -4.33 -1.10 11.54
C GLY A 7 -4.52 0.17 10.71
N SER A 8 -3.45 0.77 10.18
CA SER A 8 -3.59 1.79 9.14
C SER A 8 -3.72 1.15 7.76
N ILE A 9 -4.63 1.66 6.94
CA ILE A 9 -4.70 1.27 5.52
C ILE A 9 -3.80 2.23 4.73
N HIS A 10 -2.92 1.68 3.90
CA HIS A 10 -2.00 2.49 3.10
C HIS A 10 -2.73 3.08 1.88
N PHE A 11 -2.50 4.36 1.59
CA PHE A 11 -3.00 5.03 0.39
C PHE A 11 -1.86 5.88 -0.19
N SER A 12 -1.28 5.43 -1.30
CA SER A 12 -0.08 6.03 -1.89
C SER A 12 0.10 5.60 -3.36
N ILE A 13 1.08 6.21 -4.03
CA ILE A 13 1.64 5.71 -5.30
C ILE A 13 2.34 4.36 -5.13
N ASP A 14 2.52 3.66 -6.24
CA ASP A 14 3.18 2.36 -6.30
C ASP A 14 4.71 2.48 -6.30
N ASP A 15 5.29 2.90 -5.16
CA ASP A 15 6.73 3.11 -4.99
C ASP A 15 7.30 2.45 -3.73
N GLY A 16 8.60 2.19 -3.76
CA GLY A 16 9.36 1.59 -2.68
C GLY A 16 8.89 0.18 -2.34
N TRP A 17 8.47 -0.03 -1.08
CA TRP A 17 7.99 -1.31 -0.56
C TRP A 17 6.51 -1.58 -0.89
N ASN A 18 5.76 -0.57 -1.35
CA ASN A 18 4.33 -0.70 -1.62
C ASN A 18 4.01 -1.75 -2.71
N PRO A 19 4.73 -1.83 -3.85
CA PRO A 19 4.46 -2.83 -4.88
C PRO A 19 4.65 -4.29 -4.43
N GLU A 20 5.48 -4.51 -3.40
CA GLU A 20 5.72 -5.85 -2.84
C GLU A 20 4.54 -6.36 -2.00
N PHE A 21 3.68 -5.44 -1.54
CA PHE A 21 2.65 -5.67 -0.52
C PHE A 21 1.22 -5.42 -1.02
N ALA A 22 1.05 -4.33 -1.76
CA ALA A 22 -0.23 -3.71 -2.01
C ALA A 22 -1.08 -4.55 -2.96
N LYS A 23 -2.29 -4.84 -2.50
CA LYS A 23 -3.38 -5.46 -3.26
C LYS A 23 -4.51 -4.45 -3.22
N ASP A 24 -4.66 -3.70 -4.31
CA ASP A 24 -5.62 -2.60 -4.41
C ASP A 24 -7.03 -3.04 -3.99
N GLY A 25 -7.65 -2.24 -3.11
CA GLY A 25 -8.96 -2.48 -2.51
C GLY A 25 -9.04 -3.64 -1.51
N LYS A 26 -7.95 -4.41 -1.31
CA LYS A 26 -7.93 -5.55 -0.37
C LYS A 26 -7.14 -5.25 0.89
N ASN A 27 -5.98 -4.63 0.79
CA ASN A 27 -5.12 -4.31 1.93
C ASN A 27 -4.49 -2.90 1.86
N ALA A 28 -4.68 -2.20 0.74
CA ALA A 28 -4.22 -0.85 0.46
C ALA A 28 -5.08 -0.24 -0.67
N PHE A 29 -4.94 1.07 -0.88
CA PHE A 29 -5.42 1.77 -2.07
C PHE A 29 -4.21 2.32 -2.81
N THR A 30 -4.09 2.01 -4.11
CA THR A 30 -2.90 2.39 -4.88
C THR A 30 -3.27 3.41 -5.94
N ILE A 31 -2.57 4.54 -5.97
CA ILE A 31 -2.65 5.51 -7.05
C ILE A 31 -1.99 4.87 -8.29
N PRO A 32 -2.67 4.79 -9.45
CA PRO A 32 -2.15 4.12 -10.63
C PRO A 32 -0.81 4.69 -11.10
N PRO A 33 0.09 3.84 -11.62
CA PRO A 33 1.38 4.30 -12.13
C PRO A 33 1.21 5.21 -13.36
N LEU A 34 2.13 6.16 -13.50
CA LEU A 34 2.14 7.14 -14.59
C LEU A 34 3.18 6.80 -15.68
N ASP A 35 3.01 7.42 -16.86
CA ASP A 35 4.07 7.44 -17.87
C ASP A 35 5.15 8.44 -17.47
N TYR A 36 6.32 7.93 -17.08
CA TYR A 36 7.49 8.74 -16.69
C TYR A 36 8.07 9.60 -17.82
N LYS A 37 7.59 9.47 -19.07
CA LYS A 37 7.98 10.35 -20.17
C LYS A 37 7.26 11.70 -20.15
N LEU A 38 6.16 11.82 -19.40
CA LEU A 38 5.44 13.07 -19.21
C LEU A 38 6.29 14.07 -18.43
N SER A 39 6.03 15.37 -18.62
CA SER A 39 6.63 16.38 -17.76
C SER A 39 6.16 16.22 -16.31
N SER A 40 6.95 16.67 -15.34
CA SER A 40 6.57 16.60 -13.92
C SER A 40 5.22 17.31 -13.66
N ALA A 41 4.95 18.42 -14.34
CA ALA A 41 3.68 19.14 -14.19
C ALA A 41 2.47 18.32 -14.70
N GLU A 42 2.64 17.56 -15.78
CA GLU A 42 1.58 16.66 -16.25
C GLU A 42 1.38 15.47 -15.31
N GLN A 43 2.47 14.92 -14.78
CA GLN A 43 2.41 13.84 -13.78
C GLN A 43 1.65 14.29 -12.52
N ASP A 44 2.00 15.46 -11.97
CA ASP A 44 1.34 16.03 -10.79
C ASP A 44 -0.17 16.19 -10.97
N VAL A 45 -0.60 16.65 -12.15
CA VAL A 45 -2.03 16.83 -12.47
C VAL A 45 -2.76 15.49 -12.50
N ILE A 46 -2.15 14.47 -13.12
CA ILE A 46 -2.78 13.15 -13.25
C ILE A 46 -2.81 12.43 -11.90
N ASP A 47 -1.71 12.44 -11.15
CA ASP A 47 -1.66 11.83 -9.81
C ASP A 47 -2.62 12.49 -8.85
N ASN A 48 -2.70 13.84 -8.84
CA ASN A 48 -3.67 14.54 -8.00
C ASN A 48 -5.10 14.13 -8.36
N LYS A 49 -5.42 14.08 -9.66
CA LYS A 49 -6.75 13.66 -10.10
C LYS A 49 -7.07 12.23 -9.64
N ASN A 50 -6.17 11.28 -9.88
CA ASN A 50 -6.36 9.88 -9.50
C ASN A 50 -6.51 9.72 -7.99
N MET A 51 -5.66 10.42 -7.21
CA MET A 51 -5.72 10.43 -5.76
C MET A 51 -7.08 10.94 -5.27
N MET A 52 -7.55 12.07 -5.80
CA MET A 52 -8.83 12.64 -5.40
C MET A 52 -10.01 11.75 -5.80
N ASP A 53 -9.98 11.18 -7.01
CA ASP A 53 -11.02 10.26 -7.47
C ASP A 53 -11.13 9.02 -6.55
N ILE A 54 -10.00 8.43 -6.16
CA ILE A 54 -9.97 7.29 -5.23
C ILE A 54 -10.45 7.72 -3.84
N LEU A 55 -9.98 8.86 -3.34
CA LEU A 55 -10.35 9.35 -2.01
C LEU A 55 -11.86 9.59 -1.90
N GLU A 56 -12.42 10.34 -2.85
CA GLU A 56 -13.81 10.80 -2.82
C GLU A 56 -14.81 9.70 -3.17
N ASN A 57 -14.49 8.87 -4.17
CA ASN A 57 -15.46 7.91 -4.70
C ASN A 57 -15.29 6.49 -4.13
N ILE A 58 -14.14 6.19 -3.52
CA ILE A 58 -13.83 4.85 -2.98
C ILE A 58 -13.60 4.91 -1.48
N ILE A 59 -12.57 5.63 -1.01
CA ILE A 59 -12.13 5.57 0.39
C ILE A 59 -13.19 6.14 1.33
N ILE A 60 -13.65 7.37 1.09
CA ILE A 60 -14.62 8.05 1.96
C ILE A 60 -15.94 7.25 2.06
N PRO A 61 -16.58 6.81 0.95
CA PRO A 61 -17.79 5.98 1.02
C PRO A 61 -17.55 4.64 1.71
N THR A 62 -16.39 4.00 1.49
CA THR A 62 -16.07 2.72 2.16
C THR A 62 -15.95 2.91 3.67
N TYR A 63 -15.28 3.99 4.10
CA TYR A 63 -15.07 4.30 5.50
C TYR A 63 -16.39 4.60 6.24
N TYR A 64 -17.22 5.49 5.70
CA TYR A 64 -18.44 5.94 6.37
C TYR A 64 -19.63 4.99 6.19
N ASP A 65 -19.84 4.46 4.99
CA ASP A 65 -21.05 3.72 4.66
C ASP A 65 -20.87 2.20 4.80
N ARG A 66 -19.62 1.71 4.76
CA ARG A 66 -19.30 0.27 4.73
C ARG A 66 -18.27 -0.13 5.80
N PRO A 67 -18.53 0.13 7.10
CA PRO A 67 -17.55 -0.08 8.17
C PRO A 67 -17.07 -1.53 8.32
N LYS A 68 -17.90 -2.53 7.97
CA LYS A 68 -17.48 -3.95 7.97
C LYS A 68 -16.44 -4.24 6.88
N GLU A 69 -16.61 -3.64 5.71
CA GLU A 69 -15.66 -3.75 4.60
C GLU A 69 -14.36 -3.05 4.97
N TRP A 70 -14.44 -1.83 5.52
CA TRP A 70 -13.27 -1.11 6.02
C TRP A 70 -12.46 -1.92 7.04
N VAL A 71 -13.12 -2.51 8.04
CA VAL A 71 -12.46 -3.38 9.03
C VAL A 71 -11.81 -4.61 8.37
N THR A 72 -12.41 -5.14 7.30
CA THR A 72 -11.85 -6.27 6.55
C THR A 72 -10.57 -5.87 5.82
N ILE A 73 -10.57 -4.69 5.17
CA ILE A 73 -9.39 -4.15 4.49
C ILE A 73 -8.28 -3.86 5.51
N MET A 74 -8.63 -3.23 6.63
CA MET A 74 -7.72 -2.94 7.73
C MET A 74 -7.05 -4.20 8.29
N LYS A 75 -7.83 -5.26 8.58
CA LYS A 75 -7.28 -6.51 9.08
C LYS A 75 -6.40 -7.21 8.06
N SER A 76 -6.78 -7.18 6.78
CA SER A 76 -5.94 -7.69 5.69
C SER A 76 -4.63 -6.93 5.60
N ALA A 77 -4.66 -5.60 5.78
CA ALA A 77 -3.47 -4.75 5.81
C ALA A 77 -2.51 -5.13 6.95
N MET A 78 -3.05 -5.43 8.14
CA MET A 78 -2.26 -5.88 9.29
C MET A 78 -1.62 -7.24 9.07
N SER A 79 -2.41 -8.22 8.59
CA SER A 79 -1.93 -9.60 8.48
C SER A 79 -0.97 -9.81 7.32
N ASP A 80 -1.21 -9.18 6.17
CA ASP A 80 -0.35 -9.36 4.99
C ASP A 80 1.04 -8.74 5.21
N VAL A 81 1.13 -7.61 5.93
CA VAL A 81 2.40 -6.87 6.06
C VAL A 81 3.33 -7.52 7.07
N GLU A 82 2.77 -8.18 8.08
CA GLU A 82 3.53 -8.87 9.13
C GLU A 82 4.35 -10.01 8.54
N VAL A 83 3.77 -10.77 7.60
CA VAL A 83 4.43 -11.93 6.98
C VAL A 83 5.59 -11.50 6.08
N GLU A 84 5.39 -10.46 5.25
CA GLU A 84 6.37 -10.06 4.24
C GLU A 84 7.50 -9.18 4.82
N PHE A 85 7.21 -8.37 5.84
CA PHE A 85 8.11 -7.33 6.34
C PHE A 85 8.61 -7.53 7.77
N ASP A 86 8.53 -8.76 8.28
CA ASP A 86 9.22 -9.12 9.50
C ASP A 86 10.75 -8.97 9.36
N SER A 87 11.37 -8.29 10.33
CA SER A 87 12.82 -8.06 10.30
C SER A 87 13.63 -9.31 10.65
N GLY A 88 13.02 -10.28 11.34
CA GLY A 88 13.58 -11.61 11.57
C GLY A 88 13.73 -12.37 10.26
N ARG A 89 12.68 -12.41 9.41
CA ARG A 89 12.75 -12.96 8.04
C ARG A 89 13.92 -12.34 7.26
N MET A 90 14.00 -11.01 7.23
CA MET A 90 15.08 -10.30 6.54
C MET A 90 16.45 -10.74 7.06
N ALA A 91 16.64 -10.74 8.39
CA ALA A 91 17.92 -11.13 8.99
C ALA A 91 18.30 -12.58 8.62
N THR A 92 17.34 -13.52 8.70
CA THR A 92 17.55 -14.91 8.27
C THR A 92 18.01 -14.99 6.82
N GLU A 93 17.36 -14.27 5.90
CA GLU A 93 17.76 -14.26 4.49
C GLU A 93 19.17 -13.69 4.27
N TYR A 94 19.59 -12.70 5.05
CA TYR A 94 20.97 -12.21 5.02
C TYR A 94 21.95 -13.30 5.46
N TYR A 95 21.68 -13.99 6.56
CA TYR A 95 22.54 -15.06 7.06
C TYR A 95 22.66 -16.21 6.05
N GLU A 96 21.53 -16.68 5.52
CA GLU A 96 21.49 -17.83 4.61
C GLU A 96 22.05 -17.50 3.22
N ARG A 97 21.70 -16.33 2.66
CA ARG A 97 21.94 -16.03 1.23
C ARG A 97 23.20 -15.21 0.98
N MET A 98 23.66 -14.44 1.97
CA MET A 98 24.84 -13.59 1.84
C MET A 98 26.02 -14.10 2.66
N PHE A 99 25.76 -14.58 3.89
CA PHE A 99 26.83 -14.99 4.80
C PHE A 99 27.06 -16.51 4.85
N ASN A 100 26.17 -17.33 4.25
CA ASN A 100 26.20 -18.79 4.28
C ASN A 100 26.33 -19.35 5.72
N LEU A 101 25.64 -18.72 6.67
CA LEU A 101 25.56 -19.13 8.08
C LEU A 101 24.24 -19.81 8.38
#